data_AF-A0A1J3GFB0-F1
#
_entry.id   AF-A0A1J3GFB0-F1
#
_cell.length_a   1.000
_cell.length_b   1.000
_cell.length_c   1.000
_cell.angle_alpha   90.00
_cell.angle_beta   90.00
_cell.angle_gamma   90.00
#
_symmetry.space_group_name_H-M   'P 1'
#
loop_
_entity.id
_entity.type
_entity.pdbx_description
1 polymer ?
#
loop_
_entity_poly.entity_id
_entity_poly.type
_entity_poly.pdbx_seq_one_letter_code
_entity_poly.pdbx_strand_id
1 'polypeptide(L)'
;YIFPGGCLPSLARVTSAMASSSKLCIENVENIGIHYYQTLRLWRKTFLDRQKEIMDLGFDDKFIRTWEYYFDYCAAGFKTLTLG
;
A
#
# COMPACT_ATOMS: atom_id res chain seq x y z
N TYR A 1 5.13 12.32 -1.41
CA TYR A 1 5.42 12.35 0.05
C TYR A 1 5.97 11.02 0.54
N ILE A 2 5.26 9.90 0.35
CA ILE A 2 5.70 8.61 0.92
C ILE A 2 6.68 7.85 0.01
N PHE A 3 6.33 7.63 -1.27
CA PHE A 3 7.16 6.87 -2.22
C PHE A 3 7.44 7.66 -3.51
N PRO A 4 8.42 8.57 -3.52
CA PRO A 4 8.86 9.23 -4.75
C PRO A 4 9.37 8.21 -5.77
N GLY A 5 8.90 8.28 -7.02
CA GLY A 5 9.26 7.33 -8.08
C GLY A 5 8.57 5.96 -8.00
N GLY A 6 7.62 5.78 -7.07
CA GLY A 6 6.84 4.53 -6.96
C GLY A 6 6.05 4.25 -8.24
N CYS A 7 6.07 2.99 -8.68
CA CYS A 7 5.33 2.51 -9.85
C CYS A 7 4.63 1.19 -9.49
N LEU A 8 3.32 1.12 -9.72
CA LEU A 8 2.53 -0.09 -9.54
C LEU A 8 2.29 -0.70 -10.92
N PRO A 9 2.95 -1.82 -11.27
CA PRO A 9 2.75 -2.45 -12.57
C PRO A 9 1.39 -3.14 -12.61
N SER A 10 0.71 -3.05 -13.75
CA SER A 10 -0.46 -3.87 -14.00
C SER A 10 -0.05 -5.34 -14.16
N LEU A 11 -0.99 -6.27 -13.90
CA LEU A 11 -0.77 -7.69 -14.17
C LEU A 11 -0.30 -7.90 -15.62
N ALA A 12 -0.92 -7.24 -16.60
CA ALA A 12 -0.52 -7.31 -18.00
C ALA A 12 0.93 -6.86 -18.23
N ARG A 13 1.42 -5.84 -17.52
CA ARG A 13 2.82 -5.41 -17.62
C ARG A 13 3.75 -6.49 -17.10
N VAL A 14 3.44 -7.07 -15.93
CA VAL A 14 4.23 -8.15 -15.34
C VAL A 14 4.29 -9.37 -16.26
N THR A 15 3.14 -9.83 -16.77
CA THR A 15 3.08 -11.02 -17.62
C THR A 15 3.77 -10.81 -18.96
N SER A 16 3.63 -9.63 -19.58
CA SER A 16 4.31 -9.29 -20.83
C SER A 16 5.83 -9.31 -20.68
N ALA A 17 6.36 -8.72 -19.61
CA ALA A 17 7.79 -8.69 -19.33
C ALA A 17 8.34 -10.09 -19.04
N MET A 18 7.62 -10.89 -18.26
CA MET A 18 7.97 -12.28 -17.98
C MET A 18 8.11 -13.09 -19.28
N ALA A 19 7.11 -13.03 -20.15
CA ALA A 19 7.08 -13.78 -21.40
C ALA A 19 8.13 -13.29 -22.41
N SER A 20 8.40 -11.98 -22.47
CA SER A 20 9.39 -11.43 -23.41
C SER A 20 10.84 -11.75 -23.03
N SER A 21 11.09 -12.00 -21.75
CA SER A 21 12.45 -12.06 -21.20
C SER A 21 12.82 -13.42 -20.60
N SER A 22 11.90 -14.39 -20.60
CA SER A 22 12.13 -15.71 -20.02
C SER A 22 11.22 -16.79 -20.64
N LYS A 23 11.39 -18.04 -20.21
CA LYS A 23 10.48 -19.16 -20.51
C LYS A 23 9.54 -19.49 -19.34
N LEU A 24 9.41 -18.58 -18.37
CA LEU A 24 8.55 -18.79 -17.20
C LEU A 24 7.08 -18.80 -17.62
N CYS A 25 6.29 -19.62 -16.93
CA CYS A 25 4.85 -19.73 -17.11
C CYS A 25 4.14 -19.37 -15.80
N ILE A 26 2.93 -18.83 -15.93
CA ILE A 26 2.09 -18.52 -14.77
C ILE A 26 1.38 -19.80 -14.36
N GLU A 27 1.71 -20.30 -13.18
CA GLU A 27 1.05 -21.47 -12.59
C GLU A 27 -0.19 -21.07 -11.77
N ASN A 28 -0.15 -19.92 -11.09
CA ASN A 28 -1.27 -19.42 -10.29
C ASN A 28 -1.25 -17.88 -10.19
N VAL A 29 -2.43 -17.27 -10.07
CA VAL A 29 -2.61 -15.85 -9.77
C VAL A 29 -3.65 -15.71 -8.67
N GLU A 30 -3.27 -15.09 -7.57
CA GLU A 30 -4.15 -14.81 -6.45
C GLU A 30 -4.13 -13.31 -6.15
N ASN A 31 -5.30 -12.67 -6.17
CA ASN A 31 -5.44 -11.28 -5.75
C ASN A 31 -5.75 -11.21 -4.25
N ILE A 32 -4.76 -10.76 -3.48
CA ILE A 32 -4.87 -10.61 -2.01
C ILE A 32 -5.13 -9.14 -1.58
N GLY A 33 -5.51 -8.26 -2.50
CA GLY A 33 -5.65 -6.82 -2.25
C GLY A 33 -6.61 -6.48 -1.10
N ILE A 34 -7.70 -7.25 -0.94
CA ILE A 34 -8.66 -7.03 0.16
C ILE A 34 -8.06 -7.29 1.55
N HIS A 35 -7.09 -8.19 1.65
CA HIS A 35 -6.35 -8.40 2.89
C HIS A 35 -5.51 -7.16 3.22
N TYR A 36 -4.97 -6.49 2.20
CA TYR A 36 -4.19 -5.27 2.39
C TYR A 36 -5.04 -4.10 2.90
N TYR A 37 -6.31 -4.01 2.48
CA TYR A 37 -7.25 -3.06 3.09
C TYR A 37 -7.29 -3.24 4.62
N GLN A 38 -7.45 -4.48 5.10
CA GLN A 38 -7.51 -4.76 6.54
C GLN A 38 -6.19 -4.41 7.24
N THR A 39 -5.07 -4.77 6.63
CA THR A 39 -3.73 -4.41 7.13
C THR A 39 -3.58 -2.90 7.31
N LEU A 40 -3.99 -2.10 6.32
CA LEU A 40 -3.92 -0.63 6.39
C LEU A 40 -4.84 -0.05 7.46
N ARG A 41 -6.03 -0.64 7.70
CA ARG A 41 -6.91 -0.25 8.81
C ARG A 41 -6.27 -0.49 10.17
N LEU A 42 -5.62 -1.64 10.35
CA LEU A 42 -4.93 -1.99 11.58
C LEU A 42 -3.72 -1.09 11.81
N TRP A 43 -2.93 -0.82 10.77
CA TRP A 43 -1.80 0.10 10.86
C TRP A 43 -2.23 1.51 11.24
N ARG A 44 -3.27 2.06 10.59
CA ARG A 44 -3.83 3.36 10.94
C ARG A 44 -4.27 3.42 12.40
N LYS A 45 -5.00 2.40 12.86
CA LYS A 45 -5.48 2.34 14.25
C LYS A 45 -4.31 2.40 15.22
N THR A 46 -3.33 1.51 15.06
CA THR A 46 -2.17 1.45 15.95
C THR A 46 -1.32 2.73 15.89
N PHE A 47 -1.19 3.33 14.71
CA PHE A 47 -0.47 4.59 14.53
C PHE A 47 -1.11 5.75 15.31
N LEU A 48 -2.44 5.90 15.21
CA LEU A 48 -3.17 6.94 15.94
C LEU A 48 -3.22 6.67 17.45
N ASP A 49 -3.40 5.41 17.85
CA ASP A 49 -3.37 5.01 19.25
C ASP A 49 -2.00 5.34 19.90
N ARG A 50 -0.92 5.39 19.11
CA ARG A 50 0.44 5.75 19.53
C ARG A 50 0.87 7.16 19.12
N GLN A 51 -0.07 8.03 18.73
CA GLN A 51 0.26 9.37 18.23
C GLN A 51 1.17 10.15 19.20
N LYS A 52 0.90 10.08 20.52
CA LYS A 52 1.73 10.74 21.52
C LYS A 52 3.18 10.27 21.49
N GLU A 53 3.41 8.95 21.50
CA GLU A 53 4.76 8.37 21.42
C GLU A 53 5.47 8.84 20.14
N ILE A 54 4.75 8.94 19.02
CA ILE A 54 5.31 9.42 17.75
C ILE A 54 5.68 10.90 17.84
N MET A 55 4.84 11.74 18.45
CA MET A 55 5.17 13.16 18.65
C MET A 55 6.36 13.36 19.59
N ASP A 56 6.48 12.51 20.63
CA ASP A 56 7.62 12.53 21.56
C ASP A 56 8.96 12.16 20.86
N LEU A 57 8.92 11.49 19.70
CA LEU A 57 10.08 11.26 18.84
C LEU A 57 10.49 12.50 18.01
N GLY A 58 9.76 13.60 18.10
CA GLY A 58 10.03 14.85 17.38
C GLY A 58 9.28 15.00 16.06
N PHE A 59 8.29 14.15 15.77
CA PHE A 59 7.42 14.31 14.62
C PHE A 59 6.29 15.32 14.90
N ASP A 60 5.90 16.06 13.87
CA ASP A 60 4.88 17.11 13.98
C ASP A 60 3.48 16.64 13.55
N ASP A 61 2.47 17.47 13.79
CA ASP A 61 1.09 17.18 13.36
C ASP A 61 0.97 17.00 11.83
N LYS A 62 1.83 17.67 11.07
CA LYS A 62 1.86 17.52 9.61
C LYS A 62 2.28 16.09 9.23
N PHE A 63 3.27 15.52 9.90
CA PHE A 63 3.67 14.13 9.73
C PHE A 63 2.52 13.18 10.05
N ILE A 64 1.84 13.37 11.19
CA ILE A 64 0.70 12.55 11.60
C ILE A 64 -0.40 12.57 10.53
N ARG A 65 -0.82 13.77 10.09
CA ARG A 65 -1.87 13.92 9.08
C ARG A 65 -1.47 13.34 7.72
N THR A 66 -0.19 13.41 7.36
CA THR A 66 0.33 12.83 6.11
C THR A 66 0.18 11.32 6.12
N TRP A 67 0.55 10.67 7.23
CA TRP A 67 0.44 9.21 7.37
C TRP A 67 -0.99 8.73 7.54
N GLU A 68 -1.82 9.43 8.31
CA GLU A 68 -3.24 9.13 8.42
C GLU A 68 -3.93 9.17 7.05
N TYR A 69 -3.69 10.23 6.28
CA TYR A 69 -4.20 10.35 4.91
C TYR A 69 -3.71 9.21 4.01
N TYR A 70 -2.42 8.87 4.09
CA TYR A 70 -1.86 7.78 3.31
C TYR A 70 -2.56 6.45 3.61
N PHE A 71 -2.76 6.10 4.89
CA PHE A 71 -3.43 4.86 5.24
C PHE A 71 -4.87 4.81 4.73
N ASP A 72 -5.63 5.89 4.89
CA ASP A 72 -7.02 5.95 4.43
C ASP A 72 -7.13 5.91 2.90
N TYR A 73 -6.29 6.68 2.18
CA TYR A 73 -6.27 6.73 0.72
C TYR A 73 -5.94 5.35 0.12
N CYS A 74 -4.87 4.71 0.59
CA CYS A 74 -4.48 3.40 0.09
C CYS A 74 -5.51 2.33 0.46
N ALA A 75 -6.08 2.39 1.68
CA ALA A 75 -7.13 1.47 2.09
C ALA A 75 -8.35 1.58 1.18
N ALA A 76 -8.78 2.80 0.83
CA ALA A 76 -9.86 3.02 -0.12
C ALA A 76 -9.53 2.43 -1.51
N GLY A 77 -8.30 2.62 -2.00
CA GLY A 77 -7.83 2.04 -3.26
C GLY A 77 -7.98 0.52 -3.31
N PHE A 78 -7.52 -0.18 -2.27
CA PHE A 78 -7.68 -1.64 -2.17
C PHE A 78 -9.13 -2.09 -1.96
N LYS A 79 -9.90 -1.38 -1.12
CA LYS A 79 -11.31 -1.72 -0.84
C LYS A 79 -12.19 -1.62 -2.09
N THR A 80 -11.89 -0.66 -2.96
CA THR A 80 -12.64 -0.41 -4.20
C THR A 80 -12.09 -1.18 -5.40
N LEU A 81 -11.07 -2.02 -5.21
CA LEU A 81 -10.38 -2.76 -6.28
C LEU A 81 -9.74 -1.84 -7.35
N THR A 82 -9.52 -0.57 -7.01
CA THR A 82 -8.70 0.33 -7.82
C THR A 82 -7.22 -0.10 -7.76
N LEU A 83 -6.81 -0.68 -6.62
CA LEU A 83 -5.52 -1.33 -6.40
C LEU A 83 -5.76 -2.82 -6.12
N GLY A 84 -4.94 -3.70 -6.71
CA GLY A 84 -5.01 -5.14 -6.52
C GLY A 84 -4.35 -5.93 -7.63
#